data_AF-A0A832S968-F1
#
_entry.id   AF-A0A832S968-F1
#
_cell.length_a   1.000
_cell.length_b   1.000
_cell.length_c   1.000
_cell.angle_alpha   90.00
_cell.angle_beta   90.00
_cell.angle_gamma   90.00
#
_symmetry.space_group_name_H-M   'P 1'
#
loop_
_entity.id
_entity.type
_entity.pdbx_description
1 polymer ?
#
loop_
_entity_poly.entity_id
_entity_poly.type
_entity_poly.pdbx_seq_one_letter_code
_entity_poly.pdbx_strand_id
1 'polypeptide(L)' 'ELMVRHRINRLPVIENDRVVGIVTRGDIIEGLAKL' A
#
# COMPACT_ATOMS: atom_id res chain seq x y z
N GLU A 1 0.66 -5.40 -9.34
CA GLU A 1 1.85 -5.41 -10.23
C GLU A 1 2.93 -4.38 -9.90
N LEU A 2 2.60 -3.10 -9.66
CA LEU A 2 3.59 -2.03 -9.41
C LEU A 2 4.57 -2.33 -8.28
N MET A 3 4.07 -2.65 -7.07
CA MET A 3 4.91 -2.97 -5.91
C MET A 3 5.83 -4.18 -6.16
N VAL A 4 5.39 -5.14 -6.98
CA VAL A 4 6.17 -6.34 -7.40
C VAL A 4 7.30 -5.95 -8.32
N ARG A 5 6.97 -5.25 -9.40
CA ARG A 5 7.94 -4.84 -10.41
C ARG A 5 9.07 -3.98 -9.82
N HIS A 6 8.74 -3.08 -8.91
CA HIS A 6 9.70 -2.15 -8.33
C HIS A 6 10.30 -2.62 -7.00
N ARG A 7 10.00 -3.86 -6.55
CA ARG A 7 10.46 -4.40 -5.26
C ARG A 7 10.15 -3.48 -4.07
N ILE A 8 8.98 -2.83 -4.11
CA ILE A 8 8.51 -1.93 -3.06
C ILE A 8 7.67 -2.73 -2.05
N ASN A 9 7.95 -2.55 -0.76
CA ASN A 9 7.23 -3.22 0.33
C ASN A 9 6.14 -2.35 0.97
N ARG A 10 6.27 -1.03 0.86
CA ARG A 10 5.37 -0.03 1.46
C ARG A 10 5.23 1.20 0.58
N LEU A 11 4.06 1.81 0.57
CA LEU A 11 3.75 3.05 -0.16
C LEU A 11 3.06 4.04 0.79
N PRO A 12 3.39 5.34 0.73
CA PRO A 12 2.64 6.36 1.48
C PRO A 12 1.26 6.56 0.83
N VAL A 13 0.25 6.81 1.67
CA VAL A 13 -1.07 7.27 1.24
C VAL A 13 -1.07 8.80 1.37
N ILE A 14 -1.34 9.49 0.27
CA ILE A 14 -1.31 10.96 0.18
C ILE A 14 -2.72 11.49 0.03
N GLU A 15 -3.06 12.51 0.82
CA GLU A 15 -4.29 13.30 0.68
C GLU A 15 -3.94 14.78 0.85
N ASN A 16 -4.41 15.64 -0.06
CA ASN A 16 -4.14 17.08 -0.05
C ASN A 16 -2.64 17.41 0.14
N ASP A 17 -1.78 16.74 -0.65
CA ASP A 17 -0.31 16.86 -0.62
C ASP A 17 0.34 16.51 0.73
N ARG A 18 -0.37 15.81 1.61
CA ARG A 18 0.13 15.37 2.92
C ARG A 18 0.10 13.85 3.02
N VAL A 19 1.12 13.29 3.65
CA VAL A 19 1.12 11.87 4.03
C VAL A 19 0.11 11.67 5.14
N VAL A 20 -0.93 10.88 4.86
CA VAL A 20 -1.97 10.52 5.84
C VAL A 20 -1.86 9.09 6.33
N GLY A 21 -1.02 8.27 5.70
CA GLY A 21 -0.82 6.88 6.11
C GLY A 21 0.22 6.14 5.29
N ILE A 22 0.34 4.85 5.56
CA ILE A 22 1.21 3.91 4.84
C ILE A 22 0.41 2.65 4.56
N VAL A 23 0.54 2.11 3.36
CA VAL A 23 0.05 0.77 2.99
C VAL A 23 1.23 -0.15 2.71
N THR A 24 1.16 -1.36 3.22
CA THR A 24 2.12 -2.44 3.00
C THR A 24 1.52 -3.52 2.11
N ARG A 25 2.36 -4.42 1.59
CA ARG A 25 1.88 -5.62 0.89
C ARG A 25 0.99 -6.50 1.78
N GLY A 26 1.29 -6.55 3.08
CA GLY A 26 0.50 -7.31 4.05
C GLY A 26 -0.92 -6.78 4.15
N ASP A 27 -1.08 -5.45 4.25
CA ASP A 27 -2.38 -4.79 4.35
C ASP A 27 -3.25 -5.07 3.11
N ILE A 28 -2.63 -5.13 1.92
CA ILE A 28 -3.33 -5.48 0.67
C ILE A 28 -3.84 -6.92 0.72
N ILE A 29 -3.00 -7.88 1.15
CA ILE A 29 -3.39 -9.29 1.25
C ILE A 29 -4.50 -9.47 2.29
N GLU A 30 -4.35 -8.85 3.46
CA GLU A 30 -5.35 -8.88 4.53
C GLU A 30 -6.68 -8.28 4.07
N GLY A 31 -6.65 -7.14 3.39
CA GLY A 31 -7.85 -6.49 2.85
C GLY A 31 -8.58 -7.35 1.82
N LEU A 32 -7.85 -8.01 0.92
CA LEU A 32 -8.43 -8.92 -0.07
C LEU A 32 -9.00 -10.19 0.55
N ALA A 33 -8.40 -10.70 1.63
CA ALA A 33 -8.89 -11.90 2.32
C ALA A 33 -10.19 -11.66 3.12
N LYS A 34 -10.53 -10.40 3.39
CA LYS A 34 -11.76 -10.00 4.10
C LYS A 34 -12.95 -9.71 3.15
N LEU A 35 -12.76 -9.87 1.84
CA LEU A 35 -13.80 -9.77 0.81
C LEU A 35 -14.43 -11.14 0.53
#